data_AF-A0A8C9NRR2-F1
#
_entry.id   AF-A0A8C9NRR2-F1
#
_cell.length_a   1.000
_cell.length_b   1.000
_cell.length_c   1.000
_cell.angle_alpha   90.00
_cell.angle_beta   90.00
_cell.angle_gamma   90.00
#
_symmetry.space_group_name_H-M   'P 1'
#
loop_
_entity.id
_entity.type
_entity.pdbx_description
1 polymer ?
#
loop_
_entity_poly.entity_id
_entity_poly.type
_entity_poly.pdbx_seq_one_letter_code
_entity_poly.pdbx_strand_id
1 'polypeptide(L)'
;MEPTNFIAKDNNWKNRVESEKDAAKRWAEKWGFLKTPLEELLGPEKKEAAKPKLQLPDHLQVRPVTPVEKYTKVLPSPPVPKTTHGFIGWRSSVPALALEHYEIQSCKGAVRRMK
;
A
#
# COMPACT_ATOMS: atom_id res chain seq x y z
N MET A 1 40.62 20.94 -9.99
CA MET A 1 40.66 19.84 -8.99
C MET A 1 41.23 20.46 -7.74
N GLU A 2 40.42 20.69 -6.71
CA GLU A 2 40.86 21.33 -5.47
C GLU A 2 42.03 20.55 -4.85
N PRO A 3 43.12 21.19 -4.40
CA PRO A 3 44.25 20.51 -3.78
C PRO A 3 43.79 19.86 -2.48
N THR A 4 43.64 18.53 -2.46
CA THR A 4 43.23 17.84 -1.23
C THR A 4 44.39 17.83 -0.25
N ASN A 5 44.23 18.52 0.88
CA ASN A 5 45.21 18.53 1.96
C ASN A 5 45.29 17.12 2.60
N PHE A 6 46.32 16.36 2.24
CA PHE A 6 46.54 14.98 2.70
C PHE A 6 46.72 14.89 4.22
N ILE A 7 47.30 15.92 4.85
CA ILE A 7 47.49 16.00 6.30
C ILE A 7 46.13 16.14 6.99
N ALA A 8 45.24 16.97 6.44
CA ALA A 8 43.89 17.14 6.98
C ALA A 8 43.04 15.85 6.86
N LYS A 9 43.24 15.07 5.78
CA LYS A 9 42.60 13.75 5.61
C LYS A 9 43.12 12.73 6.62
N ASP A 10 44.43 12.65 6.80
CA ASP A 10 45.06 11.74 7.76
C ASP A 10 44.66 12.06 9.21
N ASN A 11 44.63 13.34 9.58
CA ASN A 11 44.15 13.78 10.90
C ASN A 11 42.66 13.45 11.12
N ASN A 12 41.81 13.62 10.11
CA ASN A 12 40.40 13.21 10.20
C ASN A 12 40.27 11.70 10.44
N TRP A 13 41.09 10.90 9.76
CA TRP A 13 41.09 9.45 9.95
C TRP A 13 41.51 9.07 11.38
N LYS A 14 42.61 9.64 11.87
CA LYS A 14 43.09 9.42 13.25
C LYS A 14 42.03 9.78 14.28
N ASN A 15 41.40 10.95 14.15
CA ASN A 15 40.36 11.40 15.07
C ASN A 15 39.15 10.44 15.10
N ARG A 16 38.75 9.90 13.93
CA ARG A 16 37.67 8.91 13.85
C ARG A 16 38.03 7.63 14.58
N VAL A 17 39.22 7.09 14.34
CA VAL A 17 39.72 5.87 15.00
C VAL A 17 39.80 6.05 16.51
N GLU A 18 40.25 7.21 17.00
CA GLU A 18 40.27 7.52 18.43
C GLU A 18 38.86 7.62 19.01
N SER A 19 37.95 8.31 18.33
CA SER A 19 36.56 8.43 18.76
C SER A 19 35.83 7.08 18.84
N GLU A 20 36.14 6.17 17.90
CA GLU A 20 35.59 4.81 17.89
C GLU A 20 36.12 4.00 19.08
N LYS A 21 37.43 4.06 19.35
CA LYS A 21 38.03 3.40 20.52
C LYS A 21 37.43 3.89 21.83
N ASP A 22 37.22 5.20 21.96
CA ASP A 22 36.63 5.78 23.16
C ASP A 22 35.14 5.44 23.29
N ALA A 23 34.40 5.43 22.18
CA ALA A 23 33.02 4.96 22.16
C ALA A 23 32.91 3.49 22.56
N ALA A 24 33.81 2.63 22.08
CA ALA A 24 33.85 1.21 22.44
C ALA A 24 34.10 0.99 23.94
N LYS A 25 35.02 1.76 24.54
CA LYS A 25 35.28 1.71 26.00
C LYS A 25 34.06 2.15 26.81
N ARG A 26 33.44 3.27 26.42
CA ARG A 26 32.26 3.84 27.10
C ARG A 26 30.96 3.12 26.77
N TRP A 27 30.96 2.20 25.81
CA TRP A 27 29.75 1.51 25.36
C TRP A 27 29.12 0.70 26.50
N ALA A 28 29.93 -0.01 27.29
CA ALA A 28 29.42 -0.80 28.41
C ALA A 28 28.80 0.05 29.52
N GLU A 29 29.34 1.24 29.79
CA GLU A 29 28.79 2.16 30.79
C GLU A 29 27.47 2.79 30.29
N LYS A 30 27.45 3.24 29.03
CA LYS A 30 26.29 3.93 28.45
C LYS A 30 25.15 2.99 28.08
N TRP A 31 25.47 1.77 27.65
CA TRP A 31 24.51 0.79 27.09
C TRP A 31 24.52 -0.55 27.81
N GLY A 32 25.18 -0.66 28.97
CA GLY A 32 25.23 -1.88 29.76
C GLY A 32 23.86 -2.42 30.17
N PHE A 33 22.86 -1.55 30.29
CA PHE A 33 21.46 -1.92 30.54
C PHE A 33 20.83 -2.73 29.39
N LEU A 34 21.41 -2.76 28.19
CA LEU A 34 20.95 -3.64 27.13
C LEU A 34 21.31 -5.11 27.38
N LYS A 35 22.26 -5.37 28.30
CA LYS A 35 22.62 -6.73 28.72
C LYS A 35 21.78 -7.22 29.89
N THR A 36 21.15 -6.31 30.64
CA THR A 36 20.31 -6.72 31.77
C THR A 36 19.00 -7.31 31.25
N PRO A 37 18.58 -8.47 31.78
CA PRO A 37 17.32 -9.09 31.39
C PRO A 37 16.15 -8.16 31.72
N LEU A 38 15.12 -8.20 30.88
CA LEU A 38 13.96 -7.31 30.97
C LEU A 38 13.28 -7.40 32.35
N GLU A 39 13.31 -8.58 32.95
CA GLU A 39 12.74 -8.92 34.25
C GLU A 39 13.40 -8.13 35.40
N GLU A 40 14.70 -7.85 35.32
CA GLU A 40 15.40 -7.02 36.31
C GLU A 40 15.09 -5.53 36.12
N LEU A 41 14.88 -5.10 34.88
CA LEU A 41 14.53 -3.72 34.53
C LEU A 41 13.09 -3.35 34.89
N LEU A 42 12.16 -4.29 34.73
CA LEU A 42 10.74 -4.12 35.08
C LEU A 42 10.52 -4.12 36.60
N GLY A 43 11.52 -4.55 37.38
CA GLY A 43 11.37 -4.81 38.80
C GLY A 43 10.30 -5.87 39.07
N PRO A 44 10.01 -6.20 40.34
CA PRO A 44 8.77 -6.90 40.63
C PRO A 44 7.65 -5.95 40.23
N GLU A 45 7.04 -6.18 39.06
CA GLU A 45 5.80 -5.51 38.67
C GLU A 45 4.91 -5.56 39.91
N LYS A 46 4.65 -4.39 40.52
CA LYS A 46 3.60 -4.29 41.52
C LYS A 46 2.37 -4.76 40.79
N LYS A 47 1.96 -6.02 41.00
CA LYS A 47 0.71 -6.56 40.49
C LYS A 47 -0.33 -5.56 40.95
N GLU A 48 -0.72 -4.67 40.04
CA GLU A 48 -1.69 -3.63 40.35
C GLU A 48 -2.90 -4.40 40.86
N ALA A 49 -3.25 -4.16 42.13
CA ALA A 49 -4.35 -4.85 42.79
C ALA A 49 -5.52 -4.84 41.80
N ALA A 50 -6.01 -6.04 41.46
CA ALA A 50 -6.86 -6.30 40.31
C ALA A 50 -7.75 -5.10 40.00
N LYS A 51 -7.42 -4.37 38.93
CA LYS A 51 -8.13 -3.14 38.54
C LYS A 51 -9.63 -3.44 38.62
N PRO A 52 -10.43 -2.63 39.35
CA PRO A 52 -11.86 -2.85 39.41
C PRO A 52 -12.37 -2.88 37.97
N LYS A 53 -13.08 -3.95 37.60
CA LYS A 53 -13.63 -4.11 36.26
C LYS A 53 -14.62 -2.97 36.03
N LEU A 54 -14.16 -1.89 35.42
CA LEU A 54 -15.01 -0.78 34.98
C LEU A 54 -15.98 -1.37 33.95
N GLN A 55 -17.28 -1.36 34.28
CA GLN A 55 -18.31 -1.78 33.34
C GLN A 55 -18.31 -0.78 32.19
N LEU A 56 -18.09 -1.27 30.97
CA LEU A 56 -18.05 -0.43 29.77
C LEU A 56 -19.48 0.11 29.53
N PRO A 57 -19.69 1.43 29.52
CA PRO A 57 -21.01 2.02 29.26
C PRO A 57 -21.64 1.48 27.97
N ASP A 58 -22.95 1.25 28.00
CA ASP A 58 -23.69 0.58 26.91
C ASP A 58 -23.52 1.24 25.53
N HIS A 59 -23.33 2.57 25.49
CA HIS A 59 -23.13 3.31 24.23
C HIS A 59 -21.72 3.13 23.62
N LEU A 60 -20.76 2.65 24.40
CA LEU A 60 -19.41 2.29 23.94
C LEU A 60 -19.29 0.79 23.61
N GLN A 61 -20.29 -0.01 23.95
CA GLN A 61 -20.31 -1.42 23.60
C GLN A 61 -20.54 -1.56 22.09
N VAL A 62 -19.66 -2.32 21.44
CA VAL A 62 -19.80 -2.63 20.01
C VAL A 62 -21.06 -3.45 19.83
N ARG A 63 -22.00 -2.93 19.05
CA ARG A 63 -23.21 -3.69 18.72
C ARG A 63 -22.81 -4.94 17.95
N PRO A 64 -23.39 -6.11 18.26
CA PRO A 64 -23.15 -7.31 17.47
C PRO A 64 -23.54 -7.01 16.02
N VAL A 65 -22.61 -7.32 15.10
CA VAL A 65 -22.83 -7.13 13.67
C VAL A 65 -24.05 -7.95 13.27
N THR A 66 -25.02 -7.30 12.64
CA THR A 66 -26.20 -8.01 12.11
C THR A 66 -25.71 -9.12 11.16
N PRO A 67 -26.16 -10.37 11.32
CA PRO A 67 -25.69 -11.49 10.50
C PRO A 67 -25.83 -11.17 9.01
N VAL A 68 -24.72 -11.27 8.28
CA VAL A 68 -24.61 -10.96 6.85
C VAL A 68 -25.58 -11.79 6.01
N GLU A 69 -25.96 -12.97 6.51
CA GLU A 69 -26.95 -13.88 5.95
C GLU A 69 -28.32 -13.24 5.70
N LYS A 70 -28.72 -12.24 6.51
CA LYS A 70 -30.02 -11.54 6.30
C LYS A 70 -30.04 -10.67 5.03
N TYR A 71 -28.88 -10.20 4.58
CA TYR A 71 -28.78 -9.21 3.50
C TYR A 71 -28.04 -9.72 2.26
N THR A 72 -27.29 -10.80 2.37
CA THR A 72 -26.50 -11.34 1.25
C THR A 72 -27.19 -12.56 0.67
N LYS A 73 -28.14 -12.33 -0.25
CA LYS A 73 -28.71 -13.39 -1.08
C LYS A 73 -27.78 -13.62 -2.28
N VAL A 74 -27.01 -14.70 -2.26
CA VAL A 74 -26.16 -15.09 -3.40
C VAL A 74 -27.04 -15.67 -4.50
N LEU A 75 -27.44 -14.82 -5.46
CA LEU A 75 -28.13 -15.25 -6.67
C LEU A 75 -27.11 -15.73 -7.72
N PRO A 76 -27.49 -16.65 -8.63
CA PRO A 76 -26.61 -17.05 -9.72
C PRO A 76 -26.28 -15.85 -10.62
N SER A 77 -25.09 -15.88 -11.23
CA SER A 77 -24.68 -14.85 -12.20
C SER A 77 -25.69 -14.77 -13.35
N PRO A 78 -26.02 -13.57 -13.84
CA PRO A 78 -26.77 -13.42 -15.08
C PRO A 78 -26.01 -14.06 -16.26
N PRO A 79 -26.72 -14.46 -17.33
CA PRO A 79 -26.11 -15.04 -18.52
C PRO A 79 -25.13 -14.04 -19.15
N VAL A 80 -23.99 -14.55 -19.60
CA VAL A 80 -22.95 -13.75 -20.27
C VAL A 80 -23.56 -13.04 -21.47
N PRO A 81 -23.39 -11.72 -21.62
CA PRO A 81 -23.93 -11.00 -22.77
C PRO A 81 -23.33 -11.58 -24.05
N LYS A 82 -24.22 -11.87 -25.01
CA LYS A 82 -23.81 -12.25 -26.36
C LYS A 82 -23.05 -11.07 -26.96
N THR A 83 -21.78 -11.28 -27.18
CA THR A 83 -20.83 -10.27 -27.59
C THR A 83 -20.31 -10.68 -28.95
N THR A 84 -20.25 -9.74 -29.88
CA THR A 84 -19.85 -9.96 -31.28
C THR A 84 -18.33 -10.04 -31.41
N HIS A 85 -17.67 -10.79 -30.51
CA HIS A 85 -16.22 -10.83 -30.29
C HIS A 85 -15.37 -11.39 -31.45
N GLY A 86 -15.89 -11.44 -32.68
CA GLY A 86 -15.13 -11.78 -33.88
C GLY A 86 -14.56 -10.59 -34.63
N PHE A 87 -14.94 -9.35 -34.28
CA PHE A 87 -14.50 -8.14 -34.97
C PHE A 87 -13.77 -7.19 -34.01
N ILE A 88 -12.52 -6.85 -34.33
CA ILE A 88 -11.75 -5.83 -33.61
C ILE A 88 -12.28 -4.46 -34.07
N GLY A 89 -13.04 -3.75 -33.22
CA GLY A 89 -13.50 -2.37 -33.48
C GLY A 89 -14.84 -2.01 -32.83
N TRP A 90 -15.22 -0.73 -32.89
CA TRP A 90 -16.49 -0.18 -32.34
C TRP A 90 -17.73 -0.53 -33.19
N ARG A 91 -17.61 -1.50 -34.10
CA ARG A 91 -18.65 -1.87 -35.07
C ARG A 91 -19.45 -3.05 -34.53
N SER A 92 -20.77 -2.92 -34.51
CA SER A 92 -21.67 -4.04 -34.21
C SER A 92 -21.74 -4.99 -35.41
N SER A 93 -21.67 -6.31 -35.19
CA SER A 93 -21.90 -7.30 -36.26
C SER A 93 -23.39 -7.55 -36.55
N VAL A 94 -24.29 -6.84 -35.87
CA VAL A 94 -25.73 -6.95 -36.07
C VAL A 94 -26.14 -5.95 -37.15
N PRO A 95 -26.65 -6.39 -38.32
CA PRO A 95 -26.98 -5.50 -39.44
C PRO A 95 -27.97 -4.39 -39.06
N ALA A 96 -28.92 -4.68 -38.17
CA ALA A 96 -29.90 -3.70 -37.69
C ALA A 96 -29.29 -2.56 -36.86
N LEU A 97 -28.05 -2.71 -36.38
CA LEU A 97 -27.35 -1.73 -35.55
C LEU A 97 -26.24 -0.99 -36.31
N ALA A 98 -26.13 -1.21 -37.63
CA ALA A 98 -25.17 -0.52 -38.47
C ALA A 98 -25.64 0.92 -38.75
N LEU A 99 -25.18 1.87 -37.92
CA LEU A 99 -25.49 3.31 -38.04
C LEU A 99 -24.63 4.05 -39.09
N GLU A 100 -23.77 3.36 -39.84
CA GLU A 100 -22.88 3.97 -40.82
C GLU A 100 -23.62 4.30 -42.13
N HIS A 101 -24.23 5.48 -42.20
CA HIS A 101 -24.64 6.11 -43.46
C HIS A 101 -23.62 7.17 -43.86
N TYR A 102 -22.73 6.83 -44.81
CA TYR A 102 -21.80 7.80 -45.38
C TYR A 102 -21.94 7.82 -46.91
N GLU A 103 -22.22 8.99 -47.47
CA GLU A 103 -22.11 9.22 -48.93
C GLU A 103 -20.67 9.66 -49.21
N ILE A 104 -19.85 8.74 -49.72
CA ILE A 104 -18.45 9.05 -50.04
C ILE A 104 -18.43 9.92 -51.30
N GLN A 105 -18.31 11.23 -51.11
CA GLN A 105 -18.10 12.16 -52.22
C GLN A 105 -16.61 12.19 -52.57
N SER A 106 -16.28 11.69 -53.77
CA SER A 106 -14.91 11.81 -54.28
C SER A 106 -14.62 13.27 -54.65
N CYS A 107 -13.48 13.80 -54.20
CA CYS A 107 -13.01 15.15 -54.54
C CYS A 107 -12.72 15.35 -56.04
N LYS A 108 -12.85 14.30 -56.87
CA LYS A 108 -12.71 14.33 -58.32
C LYS A 108 -14.04 14.46 -59.08
N GLY A 109 -15.13 14.82 -58.41
CA GLY A 109 -16.38 15.21 -59.07
C GLY A 109 -17.25 14.06 -59.60
N ALA A 110 -16.95 12.80 -59.25
CA ALA A 110 -17.81 11.67 -59.58
C ALA A 110 -18.45 11.11 -58.30
N VAL A 111 -19.76 11.33 -58.15
CA VAL A 111 -20.57 10.69 -57.11
C VAL A 111 -21.01 9.32 -57.65
N ARG A 112 -20.72 8.26 -56.90
CA ARG A 112 -21.31 6.94 -57.15
C ARG A 112 -22.11 6.55 -55.91
N ARG A 113 -23.43 6.48 -56.05
CA ARG A 113 -24.27 5.89 -54.99
C ARG A 113 -24.04 4.39 -54.96
N MET A 114 -23.59 3.87 -53.83
CA MET A 114 -23.73 2.44 -53.55
C MET A 114 -25.18 2.21 -53.11
N LYS A 115 -25.78 1.17 -53.70
CA LYS A 115 -27.16 0.76 -53.49
C LYS A 115 -27.26 -0.16 -52.28
#